data_AF-A0A7S2CZU7-F1
#
_entry.id   AF-A0A7S2CZU7-F1
#
_cell.length_a   1.000
_cell.length_b   1.000
_cell.length_c   1.000
_cell.angle_alpha   90.00
_cell.angle_beta   90.00
_cell.angle_gamma   90.00
#
_symmetry.space_group_name_H-M   'P 1'
#
loop_
_entity.id
_entity.type
_entity.pdbx_description
1 polymer ?
#
loop_
_entity_poly.entity_id
_entity_poly.type
_entity_poly.pdbx_seq_one_letter_code
_entity_poly.pdbx_strand_id
1 'polypeptide(L)'
;EHPGYQPPARFNRKFSSLPASAPGDEAGKLAWAVKNLEVDQVREVLGAWPHLATLLDEEDNTLFHLAATQSSRCSAQPRAAEEVLKLLLRSGWDVVDLKNRKGERAELVAARLDPTGTMTQL
;
A
#
# COMPACT_ATOMS: atom_id res chain seq x y z
N GLU A 1 21.11 -6.85 -19.34
CA GLU A 1 20.80 -5.41 -19.43
C GLU A 1 20.27 -4.99 -18.07
N HIS A 2 20.86 -3.99 -17.40
CA HIS A 2 20.28 -3.49 -16.17
C HIS A 2 19.01 -2.72 -16.57
N PRO A 3 17.81 -3.10 -16.10
CA PRO A 3 16.65 -2.24 -16.30
C PRO A 3 16.99 -0.88 -15.68
N GLY A 4 16.88 0.18 -16.49
CA GLY A 4 17.10 1.54 -16.01
C GLY A 4 16.16 1.83 -14.83
N TYR A 5 16.64 2.62 -13.87
CA TYR A 5 15.82 3.04 -12.74
C TYR A 5 14.52 3.67 -13.25
N GLN A 6 13.37 3.08 -12.88
CA GLN A 6 12.07 3.68 -13.10
C GLN A 6 11.60 4.31 -11.78
N PRO A 7 11.31 5.62 -11.76
CA PRO A 7 10.82 6.25 -10.55
C PRO A 7 9.45 5.67 -10.15
N PRO A 8 9.15 5.56 -8.84
CA PRO A 8 7.85 5.09 -8.37
C PRO A 8 6.69 5.92 -8.92
N ALA A 9 5.56 5.26 -9.17
CA ALA A 9 4.34 5.93 -9.60
C ALA A 9 3.86 6.95 -8.54
N ARG A 10 3.23 8.05 -8.96
CA ARG A 10 2.76 9.11 -8.07
C ARG A 10 1.24 9.22 -8.03
N PHE A 11 0.68 9.09 -6.82
CA PHE A 11 -0.68 9.48 -6.49
C PHE A 11 -0.63 10.95 -6.08
N ASN A 12 -1.06 11.86 -6.97
CA ASN A 12 -0.97 13.32 -6.81
C ASN A 12 -1.94 13.88 -5.74
N ARG A 13 -2.21 13.10 -4.69
CA ARG A 13 -3.04 13.39 -3.52
C ARG A 13 -2.53 12.55 -2.36
N LYS A 14 -2.87 12.90 -1.11
CA LYS A 14 -2.61 12.05 0.05
C LYS A 14 -3.51 10.82 0.06
N PHE A 15 -3.04 9.67 0.55
CA PHE A 15 -3.92 8.52 0.76
C PHE A 15 -5.00 8.78 1.83
N SER A 16 -4.75 9.68 2.76
CA SER A 16 -5.71 10.09 3.78
C SER A 16 -6.94 10.80 3.19
N SER A 17 -6.86 11.34 1.97
CA SER A 17 -7.99 12.00 1.28
C SER A 17 -8.75 11.06 0.33
N LEU A 18 -8.48 9.75 0.36
CA LEU A 18 -9.22 8.78 -0.44
C LEU A 18 -10.73 8.83 -0.13
N PRO A 19 -11.59 8.89 -1.17
CA PRO A 19 -13.04 8.95 -1.00
C PRO A 19 -13.62 7.65 -0.41
N ALA A 20 -14.89 7.71 -0.02
CA ALA A 20 -15.61 6.56 0.50
C ALA A 20 -15.85 5.47 -0.57
N SER A 21 -16.13 5.88 -1.82
CA SER A 21 -16.27 4.99 -2.97
C SER A 21 -14.98 4.88 -3.78
N ALA A 22 -14.81 3.79 -4.53
CA ALA A 22 -13.66 3.61 -5.40
C ALA A 22 -13.52 4.77 -6.41
N PRO A 23 -12.34 5.40 -6.52
CA PRO A 23 -12.07 6.41 -7.55
C PRO A 23 -12.23 5.89 -8.97
N GLY A 24 -12.27 6.80 -9.95
CA GLY A 24 -12.34 6.43 -11.37
C GLY A 24 -10.99 6.02 -11.97
N ASP A 25 -9.91 6.61 -11.47
CA ASP A 25 -8.53 6.37 -11.92
C ASP A 25 -7.91 5.14 -11.24
N GLU A 26 -6.98 4.49 -11.92
CA GLU A 26 -6.37 3.21 -11.54
C GLU A 26 -5.54 3.31 -10.26
N ALA A 27 -4.79 4.41 -10.10
CA ALA A 27 -3.99 4.67 -8.91
C ALA A 27 -4.88 4.86 -7.68
N GLY A 28 -5.95 5.66 -7.81
CA GLY A 28 -6.95 5.86 -6.78
C GLY A 28 -7.73 4.59 -6.46
N LYS A 29 -8.12 3.81 -7.48
CA LYS A 29 -8.75 2.48 -7.30
C LYS A 29 -7.85 1.55 -6.51
N LEU A 30 -6.57 1.43 -6.87
CA LEU A 30 -5.62 0.57 -6.17
C LEU A 30 -5.48 0.99 -4.70
N ALA A 31 -5.26 2.29 -4.46
CA ALA A 31 -5.09 2.78 -3.10
C ALA A 31 -6.37 2.59 -2.26
N TRP A 32 -7.56 2.83 -2.84
CA TRP A 32 -8.84 2.54 -2.19
C TRP A 32 -9.01 1.05 -1.91
N ALA A 33 -8.67 0.17 -2.85
CA ALA A 33 -8.75 -1.28 -2.70
C ALA A 33 -7.82 -1.80 -1.59
N VAL A 34 -6.58 -1.30 -1.53
CA VAL A 34 -5.63 -1.61 -0.46
C VAL A 34 -6.15 -1.14 0.90
N LYS A 35 -6.66 0.09 0.99
CA LYS A 35 -7.23 0.65 2.23
C LYS A 35 -8.42 -0.18 2.75
N ASN A 36 -9.21 -0.76 1.85
CA ASN A 36 -10.42 -1.51 2.20
C ASN A 36 -10.24 -3.04 2.22
N LEU A 37 -9.06 -3.55 1.84
CA LEU A 37 -8.73 -4.96 1.69
C LEU A 37 -9.52 -5.69 0.58
N GLU A 38 -9.82 -4.99 -0.50
CA GLU A 38 -10.55 -5.51 -1.67
C GLU A 38 -9.61 -6.33 -2.57
N VAL A 39 -9.33 -7.58 -2.18
CA VAL A 39 -8.33 -8.46 -2.80
C VAL A 39 -8.50 -8.59 -4.32
N ASP A 40 -9.73 -8.80 -4.79
CA ASP A 40 -10.01 -9.01 -6.22
C ASP A 40 -9.72 -7.76 -7.03
N GLN A 41 -10.03 -6.57 -6.50
CA GLN A 41 -9.74 -5.30 -7.16
C GLN A 41 -8.23 -4.99 -7.14
N VAL A 42 -7.53 -5.31 -6.05
CA VAL A 42 -6.05 -5.21 -6.02
C VAL A 42 -5.45 -6.12 -7.09
N ARG A 43 -5.93 -7.36 -7.21
CA ARG A 43 -5.47 -8.34 -8.21
C ARG A 43 -5.74 -7.86 -9.64
N GLU A 44 -6.92 -7.36 -9.91
CA GLU A 44 -7.32 -6.84 -11.23
C GLU A 44 -6.40 -5.67 -11.64
N VAL A 45 -6.28 -4.66 -10.78
CA VAL A 45 -5.53 -3.43 -11.08
C VAL A 45 -4.04 -3.73 -11.23
N LEU A 46 -3.45 -4.54 -10.35
CA LEU A 46 -2.03 -4.92 -10.47
C LEU A 46 -1.75 -5.89 -11.62
N GLY A 47 -2.74 -6.70 -12.02
CA GLY A 47 -2.64 -7.55 -13.20
C GLY A 47 -2.53 -6.75 -14.49
N ALA A 48 -3.26 -5.63 -14.59
CA ALA A 48 -3.20 -4.71 -15.72
C ALA A 48 -2.02 -3.72 -15.64
N TRP A 49 -1.71 -3.21 -14.44
CA TRP A 49 -0.70 -2.19 -14.22
C TRP A 49 0.23 -2.51 -13.03
N PRO A 50 1.17 -3.47 -13.19
CA PRO A 50 2.04 -3.93 -12.08
C PRO A 50 2.88 -2.83 -11.44
N HIS A 51 3.32 -1.84 -12.23
CA HIS A 51 4.13 -0.71 -11.76
C HIS A 51 3.42 0.15 -10.70
N LEU A 52 2.08 0.11 -10.63
CA LEU A 52 1.32 0.81 -9.60
C LEU A 52 1.50 0.21 -8.20
N ALA A 53 2.08 -0.98 -8.06
CA ALA A 53 2.47 -1.50 -6.74
C ALA A 53 3.53 -0.60 -6.04
N THR A 54 4.25 0.22 -6.80
CA THR A 54 5.23 1.20 -6.28
C THR A 54 4.62 2.55 -5.91
N LEU A 55 3.29 2.71 -6.01
CA LEU A 55 2.60 4.00 -5.86
C LEU A 55 2.94 4.71 -4.54
N LEU A 56 3.35 5.98 -4.68
CA LEU A 56 3.61 6.90 -3.58
C LEU A 56 2.58 8.03 -3.57
N ASP A 57 2.08 8.40 -2.40
CA ASP A 57 1.27 9.61 -2.23
C ASP A 57 2.12 10.89 -2.09
N GLU A 58 1.48 12.04 -1.85
CA GLU A 58 2.16 13.33 -1.66
C GLU A 58 3.03 13.41 -0.40
N GLU A 59 2.85 12.50 0.55
CA GLU A 59 3.66 12.40 1.78
C GLU A 59 4.72 11.31 1.68
N ASP A 60 4.97 10.80 0.46
CA ASP A 60 5.86 9.68 0.17
C ASP A 60 5.44 8.39 0.89
N ASN A 61 4.17 8.27 1.31
CA ASN A 61 3.64 7.01 1.81
C ASN A 61 3.49 6.03 0.64
N THR A 62 3.95 4.80 0.83
CA THR A 62 3.71 3.69 -0.08
C THR A 62 2.37 3.02 0.22
N LEU A 63 1.91 2.12 -0.65
CA LEU A 63 0.73 1.28 -0.37
C LEU A 63 0.90 0.42 0.90
N PHE A 64 2.13 0.11 1.30
CA PHE A 64 2.43 -0.56 2.57
C PHE A 64 2.18 0.34 3.78
N HIS A 65 2.53 1.62 3.69
CA HIS A 65 2.18 2.60 4.74
C HIS A 65 0.66 2.75 4.84
N LEU A 66 -0.03 2.78 3.69
CA LEU A 66 -1.48 2.82 3.68
C LEU A 66 -2.07 1.61 4.41
N ALA A 67 -1.65 0.39 4.06
CA ALA A 67 -2.09 -0.83 4.75
C ALA A 67 -1.77 -0.80 6.25
N ALA A 68 -0.58 -0.32 6.64
CA ALA A 68 -0.17 -0.15 8.04
C ALA A 68 -1.09 0.79 8.84
N THR A 69 -1.68 1.81 8.19
CA THR A 69 -2.67 2.69 8.85
C THR A 69 -4.03 2.05 9.09
N GLN A 70 -4.29 0.86 8.54
CA GLN A 70 -5.57 0.16 8.64
C GLN A 70 -5.49 -1.03 9.61
N SER A 71 -4.72 -0.91 10.70
CA SER A 71 -4.46 -2.00 11.66
C SER A 71 -5.73 -2.71 12.13
N SER A 72 -6.78 -1.98 12.49
CA SER A 72 -8.07 -2.56 12.92
C SER A 72 -8.72 -3.42 11.84
N ARG A 73 -8.67 -2.99 10.57
CA ARG A 73 -9.23 -3.72 9.44
C ARG A 73 -8.38 -4.94 9.10
N CYS A 74 -7.06 -4.81 9.15
CA CYS A 74 -6.13 -5.92 8.97
C CYS A 74 -6.35 -7.01 10.03
N SER A 75 -6.52 -6.62 11.30
CA SER A 75 -6.82 -7.56 12.39
C SER A 75 -8.21 -8.21 12.26
N ALA A 76 -9.20 -7.48 11.75
CA ALA A 76 -10.54 -8.03 11.50
C ALA A 76 -10.59 -8.98 10.29
N GLN A 77 -9.72 -8.79 9.30
CA GLN A 77 -9.69 -9.57 8.05
C GLN A 77 -8.26 -10.04 7.71
N PRO A 78 -7.64 -10.89 8.55
CA PRO A 78 -6.22 -11.21 8.44
C PRO A 78 -5.85 -11.91 7.12
N ARG A 79 -6.73 -12.78 6.61
CA ARG A 79 -6.51 -13.47 5.33
C ARG A 79 -6.52 -12.50 4.15
N ALA A 80 -7.44 -11.54 4.15
CA ALA A 80 -7.51 -10.53 3.09
C ALA A 80 -6.30 -9.59 3.15
N ALA A 81 -5.89 -9.18 4.36
CA ALA A 81 -4.69 -8.37 4.57
C ALA A 81 -3.43 -9.07 4.06
N GLU A 82 -3.24 -10.35 4.41
CA GLU A 82 -2.12 -11.16 3.95
C GLU A 82 -2.08 -11.25 2.42
N GLU A 83 -3.22 -11.53 1.77
CA GLU A 83 -3.28 -11.63 0.31
C GLU A 83 -3.04 -10.29 -0.39
N VAL A 84 -3.56 -9.18 0.13
CA VAL A 84 -3.25 -7.84 -0.39
C VAL A 84 -1.75 -7.55 -0.29
N LEU A 85 -1.13 -7.82 0.87
CA LEU A 85 0.30 -7.60 1.04
C LEU A 85 1.14 -8.48 0.10
N LYS A 86 0.78 -9.76 -0.08
CA LYS A 86 1.44 -10.64 -1.07
C LYS A 86 1.31 -10.10 -2.48
N LEU A 87 0.14 -9.60 -2.87
CA LEU A 87 -0.07 -9.01 -4.20
C LEU A 87 0.80 -7.76 -4.40
N LEU A 88 0.89 -6.88 -3.39
CA LEU A 88 1.78 -5.72 -3.44
C LEU A 88 3.25 -6.13 -3.53
N LEU A 89 3.70 -7.09 -2.72
CA LEU A 89 5.10 -7.54 -2.69
C LEU A 89 5.58 -8.12 -4.03
N ARG A 90 4.70 -8.72 -4.83
CA ARG A 90 5.07 -9.29 -6.14
C ARG A 90 5.63 -8.26 -7.13
N SER A 91 5.21 -7.00 -7.03
CA SER A 91 5.58 -5.95 -8.00
C SER A 91 6.02 -4.64 -7.35
N GLY A 92 5.89 -4.52 -6.03
CA GLY A 92 6.25 -3.34 -5.23
C GLY A 92 7.35 -3.61 -4.21
N TRP A 93 8.09 -4.72 -4.33
CA TRP A 93 9.18 -5.06 -3.41
C TRP A 93 10.19 -3.90 -3.24
N ASP A 94 10.51 -3.21 -4.33
CA ASP A 94 11.50 -2.12 -4.34
C ASP A 94 11.12 -0.92 -3.46
N VAL A 95 9.84 -0.83 -3.05
CA VAL A 95 9.35 0.28 -2.21
C VAL A 95 9.02 -0.12 -0.77
N VAL A 96 9.21 -1.39 -0.39
CA VAL A 96 8.89 -1.88 0.97
C VAL A 96 9.67 -1.11 2.05
N ASP A 97 10.95 -0.84 1.78
CA ASP A 97 11.86 -0.18 2.72
C ASP A 97 11.91 1.34 2.57
N LEU A 98 11.12 1.91 1.65
CA LEU A 98 11.06 3.35 1.51
C LEU A 98 10.48 3.98 2.76
N LYS A 99 11.07 5.13 3.13
CA LYS A 99 10.59 5.97 4.20
C LYS A 99 9.67 7.04 3.64
N ASN A 100 8.56 7.29 4.32
CA ASN A 100 7.73 8.46 4.03
C ASN A 100 8.45 9.77 4.40
N ARG A 101 7.81 10.93 4.19
CA ARG A 101 8.39 12.24 4.55
C ARG A 101 8.71 12.43 6.03
N LYS A 102 8.16 11.60 6.91
CA LYS A 102 8.48 11.60 8.35
C LYS A 102 9.70 10.74 8.68
N GLY A 103 10.31 10.10 7.68
CA GLY A 103 11.43 9.18 7.88
C GLY A 103 11.00 7.81 8.41
N GLU A 104 9.71 7.49 8.39
CA GLU A 104 9.16 6.23 8.90
C GLU A 104 9.00 5.22 7.76
N ARG A 105 9.36 3.96 8.00
CA ARG A 105 8.94 2.82 7.16
C ARG A 105 7.56 2.34 7.57
N ALA A 106 6.92 1.53 6.74
CA ALA A 106 5.56 1.04 6.97
C ALA A 106 5.42 0.26 8.30
N GLU A 107 6.40 -0.57 8.67
CA GLU A 107 6.36 -1.34 9.93
C GLU A 107 6.46 -0.45 11.17
N LEU A 108 7.20 0.67 11.07
CA LEU A 108 7.27 1.65 12.16
C LEU A 108 5.95 2.42 12.31
N VAL A 109 5.28 2.72 11.19
CA VAL A 109 3.93 3.30 11.22
C VAL A 109 2.93 2.32 11.85
N ALA A 110 2.97 1.04 11.48
CA ALA A 110 2.11 0.00 12.06
C ALA A 110 2.33 -0.12 13.57
N ALA A 111 3.58 -0.28 14.01
CA ALA A 111 3.92 -0.41 15.43
C ALA A 111 3.54 0.82 16.26
N ARG A 112 3.59 2.03 15.68
CA ARG A 112 3.16 3.25 16.38
C ARG A 112 1.63 3.32 16.53
N LEU A 113 0.88 2.84 15.56
CA LEU A 113 -0.59 2.87 15.57
C LEU A 113 -1.21 1.71 16.35
N ASP A 114 -0.54 0.57 16.38
CA ASP A 114 -0.91 -0.60 17.17
C ASP A 114 0.34 -1.19 17.84
N PRO A 115 0.79 -0.61 18.97
CA PRO A 115 1.98 -1.08 19.70
C PRO A 115 1.79 -2.47 20.31
N THR A 116 0.56 -2.96 20.37
CA THR A 116 0.19 -4.30 20.84
C THR A 116 0.01 -5.31 19.71
N GLY A 117 0.06 -4.86 18.45
CA GLY A 117 -0.29 -5.64 17.27
C GLY A 117 0.84 -6.51 16.74
N THR A 118 0.49 -7.73 16.32
CA THR A 118 1.34 -8.77 15.72
C THR A 118 1.82 -8.48 14.29
N MET A 119 2.08 -7.22 13.91
CA MET A 119 2.81 -6.91 12.65
C MET A 119 4.33 -6.95 12.84
N THR A 120 4.82 -7.63 13.87
CA THR A 120 6.25 -7.74 14.19
C THR A 120 6.98 -8.80 13.34
N GLN A 121 6.28 -9.52 12.46
CA GLN A 121 6.84 -10.59 11.64
C GLN A 121 6.24 -10.58 10.22
N LEU A 122 6.71 -9.67 9.37
CA LEU A 122 6.68 -9.84 7.91
C LEU A 122 8.12 -10.06 7.45
#